data_AF-A0A3N5JTC9-F1
#
_entry.id   AF-A0A3N5JTC9-F1
#
_cell.length_a   1.000
_cell.length_b   1.000
_cell.length_c   1.000
_cell.angle_alpha   90.00
_cell.angle_beta   90.00
_cell.angle_gamma   90.00
#
_symmetry.space_group_name_H-M   'P 1'
#
loop_
_entity.id
_entity.type
_entity.pdbx_description
1 polymer ?
#
loop_
_entity_poly.entity_id
_entity_poly.type
_entity_poly.pdbx_seq_one_letter_code
_entity_poly.pdbx_strand_id
1 'polypeptide(L)' 'MLGLGDFWVSLVFILMILSTILCVVYGALNWNKEGVDDAKLVAEEQKWETEEKGIEEKL' A
#
# COMPACT_ATOMS: atom_id res chain seq x y z
N MET A 1 20.62 21.49 27.97
CA MET A 1 20.45 20.23 27.22
C MET A 1 18.99 19.94 26.87
N LEU A 2 18.23 20.98 26.49
CA LEU A 2 17.11 20.88 25.54
C LEU A 2 17.50 21.87 24.44
N GLY A 3 18.42 21.45 23.57
CA GLY A 3 19.22 22.27 22.65
C GLY A 3 18.42 22.97 21.54
N LEU A 4 17.31 23.61 21.88
CA LEU A 4 16.44 24.39 21.01
C LEU A 4 16.85 25.87 21.01
N GLY A 5 18.15 26.14 21.08
CA GLY A 5 18.70 27.50 20.88
C GLY A 5 18.97 27.81 19.41
N ASP A 6 18.96 26.79 18.55
CA ASP A 6 19.26 26.91 17.14
C ASP A 6 17.99 26.67 16.31
N PHE A 7 17.60 27.70 15.55
CA PHE A 7 16.45 27.69 14.65
C PHE A 7 16.48 26.49 13.71
N TRP A 8 17.67 26.08 13.25
CA TRP A 8 17.86 24.95 12.35
C TRP A 8 17.45 23.63 12.98
N VAL A 9 17.74 23.43 14.28
CA VAL A 9 17.42 22.19 14.99
C VAL A 9 15.90 22.05 15.14
N SER A 10 15.21 23.13 15.52
CA SER A 10 13.74 23.14 15.61
C SER A 10 13.09 22.84 14.26
N LEU A 11 13.62 23.42 13.19
CA LEU A 11 13.13 23.20 11.83
C LEU A 11 13.28 21.73 11.39
N VAL A 12 14.40 21.07 11.73
CA VAL A 12 14.59 19.65 11.45
C VAL A 12 13.55 18.78 12.15
N PHE A 13 13.25 19.04 13.42
CA PHE A 13 12.21 18.30 14.15
C PHE A 13 10.83 18.47 13.50
N ILE A 14 10.47 19.69 13.11
CA ILE A 14 9.21 19.96 12.42
C ILE A 14 9.16 19.22 11.06
N LEU A 15 10.24 19.28 10.28
CA LEU A 15 10.33 18.59 8.99
C LEU A 15 10.24 17.07 9.12
N MET A 16 10.84 16.48 10.17
CA MET A 16 10.70 15.04 10.41
C MET A 16 9.25 14.64 10.65
N ILE A 17 8.54 15.38 11.50
CA ILE A 17 7.13 15.12 11.78
C ILE A 17 6.30 15.27 10.49
N LEU A 18 6.52 16.33 9.72
CA LEU A 18 5.84 16.55 8.45
C LEU A 18 6.12 15.43 7.44
N SER A 19 7.36 14.96 7.35
CA SER A 19 7.74 13.83 6.49
C SER A 19 7.01 12.55 6.88
N THR A 20 6.95 12.23 8.18
CA THR A 20 6.18 11.07 8.66
C THR A 20 4.70 11.17 8.30
N ILE A 21 4.10 12.35 8.50
CA ILE A 21 2.69 12.57 8.14
C ILE A 21 2.48 12.39 6.63
N LEU A 22 3.37 12.97 5.79
CA LEU A 22 3.29 12.82 4.34
C LEU A 22 3.40 11.36 3.89
N CYS A 23 4.30 10.58 4.48
CA CYS A 23 4.42 9.15 4.17
C CYS A 23 3.15 8.37 4.51
N VAL A 24 2.57 8.63 5.70
CA VAL A 24 1.34 7.96 6.13
C VAL A 24 0.16 8.35 5.26
N VAL A 25 -0.02 9.64 4.96
CA VAL A 25 -1.11 10.14 4.11
C VAL A 25 -0.98 9.59 2.69
N TYR A 26 0.22 9.65 2.10
CA TYR A 26 0.46 9.10 0.78
C TYR A 26 0.20 7.60 0.74
N GLY A 27 0.71 6.85 1.72
CA GLY A 27 0.43 5.42 1.89
C GLY A 27 -1.06 5.16 1.96
N ALA A 28 -1.80 5.85 2.83
CA ALA A 28 -3.25 5.68 2.97
C ALA A 28 -4.02 5.99 1.68
N LEU A 29 -3.60 7.01 0.91
CA LEU A 29 -4.24 7.39 -0.35
C LEU A 29 -3.91 6.44 -1.51
N ASN A 30 -2.70 5.85 -1.52
CA ASN A 30 -2.23 5.00 -2.62
C ASN A 30 -2.36 3.49 -2.32
N TRP A 31 -2.64 3.10 -1.08
CA TRP A 31 -2.72 1.70 -0.63
C TRP A 31 -3.69 0.85 -1.46
N ASN A 32 -4.74 1.47 -2.02
CA ASN A 32 -5.79 0.78 -2.78
C ASN A 32 -5.91 1.24 -4.24
N LYS A 33 -4.93 1.98 -4.77
CA LYS A 33 -4.97 2.47 -6.16
C LYS A 33 -4.39 1.50 -7.17
N GLU A 34 -3.54 0.58 -6.72
CA GLU A 34 -2.79 -0.37 -7.56
C GLU A 34 -3.22 -1.82 -7.29
N GLY A 35 -4.47 -2.03 -6.87
CA GLY A 35 -5.11 -3.34 -7.01
C GLY A 35 -5.08 -3.66 -8.49
N VAL A 36 -4.21 -4.60 -8.88
CA VAL A 36 -4.02 -5.00 -10.28
C VAL A 36 -5.41 -5.39 -10.77
N ASP A 37 -5.94 -4.60 -11.70
CA ASP A 37 -7.28 -4.66 -12.27
C ASP A 37 -8.08 -5.85 -11.72
N ASP A 38 -8.73 -5.66 -10.56
CA ASP A 38 -9.33 -6.76 -9.78
C ASP A 38 -10.21 -7.64 -10.67
N ALA A 39 -10.83 -7.06 -11.69
CA ALA A 39 -11.61 -7.77 -12.69
C ALA A 39 -10.80 -8.84 -13.46
N LYS A 40 -9.54 -8.58 -13.78
CA LYS A 40 -8.64 -9.52 -14.46
C LYS A 40 -8.17 -10.63 -13.52
N LEU A 41 -7.86 -10.32 -12.26
CA LEU A 41 -7.52 -11.34 -11.26
C LEU A 41 -8.71 -12.25 -10.97
N VAL A 42 -9.89 -11.68 -10.79
CA VAL A 42 -11.14 -12.43 -10.57
C VAL A 42 -11.47 -13.30 -11.78
N ALA A 43 -11.30 -12.79 -13.01
CA ALA A 43 -11.52 -13.59 -14.21
C ALA A 43 -10.51 -14.74 -14.35
N GLU A 44 -9.26 -14.51 -13.94
CA GLU A 44 -8.24 -15.55 -13.90
C GLU A 44 -8.61 -16.61 -12.86
N GLU A 45 -8.85 -16.24 -11.59
CA GLU A 45 -9.28 -17.18 -10.53
C GLU A 45 -10.50 -18.02 -10.95
N GLN A 46 -11.53 -17.41 -11.55
CA GLN A 46 -12.70 -18.14 -12.04
C GLN A 46 -12.35 -19.17 -13.12
N LYS A 47 -11.41 -18.84 -14.00
CA LYS A 47 -10.94 -19.77 -15.03
C LYS A 47 -10.22 -20.96 -14.41
N TRP A 48 -9.33 -20.71 -13.44
CA TRP A 48 -8.62 -21.76 -12.71
C TRP A 48 -9.59 -22.68 -11.95
N GLU A 49 -10.56 -22.13 -11.21
CA GLU A 49 -11.59 -22.93 -10.52
C GLU A 49 -12.36 -23.83 -11.50
N THR A 50 -12.69 -23.32 -12.69
CA THR A 50 -13.48 -24.06 -13.68
C THR A 50 -12.65 -25.18 -14.32
N GLU A 51 -11.38 -24.93 -14.61
CA GLU A 51 -10.44 -25.96 -15.11
C GLU A 51 -10.22 -27.05 -14.06
N GLU A 52 -10.06 -26.68 -12.78
CA GLU A 52 -9.83 -27.62 -11.68
C GLU A 52 -11.04 -28.53 -11.45
N LYS A 53 -12.25 -27.98 -11.37
CA LYS A 53 -13.50 -28.76 -11.29
C LYS A 53 -13.66 -29.70 -12.48
N GLY A 54 -13.30 -29.24 -13.69
CA GLY A 54 -13.36 -30.06 -14.90
C GLY A 54 -12.33 -31.20 -14.95
N ILE A 55 -11.24 -31.09 -14.20
CA ILE A 55 -10.25 -32.17 -14.01
C ILE A 55 -10.76 -33.16 -12.96
N GLU A 56 -11.29 -32.67 -11.83
CA GLU A 56 -11.87 -33.51 -10.77
C GLU A 56 -13.04 -34.35 -11.28
N GLU A 57 -13.95 -33.78 -12.07
CA GLU A 57 -15.10 -34.51 -12.63
C GLU A 57 -14.70 -35.61 -13.64
N LYS A 58 -13.48 -35.53 -14.21
CA LYS A 58 -12.97 -36.49 -15.19
C LYS A 58 -12.05 -37.56 -14.57
N LEU A 59 -11.73 -37.46 -13.28
CA LEU A 59 -10.90 -38.41 -12.54
C LEU A 59 -11.76 -39.49 -11.86
#